data_AF-A0A9P7GL95-F1
#
_entry.id   AF-A0A9P7GL95-F1
#
_cell.length_a   1.000
_cell.length_b   1.000
_cell.length_c   1.000
_cell.angle_alpha   90.00
_cell.angle_beta   90.00
_cell.angle_gamma   90.00
#
_symmetry.space_group_name_H-M   'P 1'
#
loop_
_entity.id
_entity.type
_entity.pdbx_description
1 polymer ?
#
loop_
_entity_poly.entity_id
_entity_poly.type
_entity_poly.pdbx_seq_one_letter_code
_entity_poly.pdbx_strand_id
1 'polypeptide(L)'
;MANKKSKANKKKAAAADNALNGTASTRDQATGSGSNSPPPKSPSPNQDNSSHLPSPEPEDLITRAEKIKEQGNVSFKAGRYGEAIDLYTKAIELNPAEPAYLTNRAASYMALKKFRPALEDCQHAATLQVTAPSPKTLLRLGRCQLALGSSAAALSTIRAILTIEPNNTVAIQLRDKVQVLEGHIRNLDAARKRKNWGLARLALDKCLQSVEGEGAEVPTEWRTWRVELELAKGNWDAANAEANDALRLCPNSPDILAIRGLVLFLSGKLPQASQHVNSALRLDPGHEAARRLRIRVKDVERLKEEGNVSFKAGQYEDAISKYSEALDRIGEDEQEGNGGQIRATLLSNRATTLLKLERHEEALVDTDASLTIAPTSFKALRTRARLHLHLENYDASIADFKSAIQNVSGEGSDADIRALRAELKKAEAALKRSKTKDYYKILGIARDCSEPEIKKAYRRESLKHHPDKGGDEEKFKLVSEAYAVLSDPRRRERYDMGEDEDGMNDGGGMGGMGGMGGMSQADLAELFAQFHGGGGFGGFGGRSRGSHSHGFSF
;
A
#
# COMPACT_ATOMS: atom_id res chain seq x y z
N MET A 1 65.36 2.42 -13.43
CA MET A 1 64.91 1.97 -12.09
C MET A 1 63.46 1.50 -12.28
N ALA A 2 63.07 0.24 -12.07
CA ALA A 2 63.17 -0.61 -10.85
C ALA A 2 62.26 -0.09 -9.72
N ASN A 3 61.40 -0.89 -9.06
CA ASN A 3 60.90 -2.26 -9.35
C ASN A 3 59.60 -2.55 -8.53
N LYS A 4 58.90 -3.66 -8.81
CA LYS A 4 57.95 -4.38 -7.91
C LYS A 4 56.98 -3.58 -7.02
N LYS A 5 55.70 -3.50 -7.41
CA LYS A 5 54.51 -3.91 -6.60
C LYS A 5 53.19 -3.63 -7.33
N SER A 6 52.59 -4.65 -7.96
CA SER A 6 51.13 -4.85 -8.16
C SER A 6 50.88 -5.97 -9.20
N LYS A 7 50.95 -7.23 -8.77
CA LYS A 7 50.38 -8.39 -9.49
C LYS A 7 49.90 -9.42 -8.47
N ALA A 8 48.70 -9.22 -7.97
CA ALA A 8 47.92 -10.17 -7.18
C ALA A 8 46.44 -10.09 -7.62
N ASN A 9 45.69 -11.17 -7.40
CA ASN A 9 44.24 -11.24 -7.58
C ASN A 9 43.68 -10.88 -8.98
N LYS A 10 44.17 -11.55 -10.02
CA LYS A 10 43.38 -11.81 -11.24
C LYS A 10 43.70 -13.17 -11.88
N LYS A 11 43.16 -14.25 -11.30
CA LYS A 11 42.82 -15.55 -11.95
C LYS A 11 42.21 -16.52 -10.94
N LYS A 12 40.93 -16.86 -11.10
CA LYS A 12 40.30 -18.08 -10.54
C LYS A 12 39.16 -18.51 -11.47
N ALA A 13 39.53 -19.12 -12.60
CA ALA A 13 38.63 -19.70 -13.58
C ALA A 13 39.39 -20.75 -14.40
N ALA A 14 38.71 -21.88 -14.69
CA ALA A 14 39.11 -23.00 -15.53
C ALA A 14 40.28 -23.91 -15.11
N ALA A 15 40.08 -25.21 -15.42
CA ALA A 15 41.05 -26.31 -15.59
C ALA A 15 41.79 -26.89 -14.37
N ALA A 16 41.35 -28.10 -13.98
CA ALA A 16 42.23 -29.22 -13.64
C ALA A 16 41.44 -30.52 -13.86
N ASP A 17 41.86 -31.32 -14.84
CA ASP A 17 41.25 -32.60 -15.19
C ASP A 17 42.38 -33.64 -15.37
N ASN A 18 42.06 -34.94 -15.27
CA ASN A 18 42.92 -36.11 -15.50
C ASN A 18 44.16 -36.41 -14.58
N ALA A 19 44.03 -37.57 -13.92
CA ALA A 19 44.86 -38.78 -14.12
C ALA A 19 46.15 -39.07 -13.29
N LEU A 20 45.98 -40.02 -12.35
CA LEU A 20 46.68 -41.32 -12.22
C LEU A 20 48.16 -41.44 -11.74
N ASN A 21 48.38 -42.54 -10.98
CA ASN A 21 49.63 -43.14 -10.48
C ASN A 21 50.48 -42.32 -9.46
N GLY A 22 51.18 -42.94 -8.50
CA GLY A 22 51.11 -44.33 -8.06
C GLY A 22 52.31 -44.82 -7.21
N THR A 23 52.13 -46.03 -6.63
CA THR A 23 53.09 -46.99 -6.03
C THR A 23 53.33 -46.88 -4.50
N ALA A 24 53.60 -47.96 -3.74
CA ALA A 24 53.73 -49.43 -3.98
C ALA A 24 53.11 -50.19 -2.76
N SER A 25 53.21 -51.50 -2.44
CA SER A 25 53.73 -52.80 -2.98
C SER A 25 53.18 -53.92 -2.05
N THR A 26 53.22 -55.24 -2.25
CA THR A 26 53.62 -56.19 -3.33
C THR A 26 52.35 -56.90 -3.87
N ARG A 27 52.25 -58.04 -4.60
CA ARG A 27 53.05 -59.26 -4.92
C ARG A 27 53.18 -60.31 -3.79
N ASP A 28 53.02 -61.63 -4.04
CA ASP A 28 53.01 -62.45 -5.28
C ASP A 28 51.78 -63.43 -5.34
N GLN A 29 51.18 -63.80 -6.51
CA GLN A 29 51.58 -64.76 -7.58
C GLN A 29 51.72 -66.24 -7.12
N ALA A 30 51.30 -67.30 -7.86
CA ALA A 30 50.57 -67.43 -9.14
C ALA A 30 49.90 -68.84 -9.28
N THR A 31 49.26 -69.13 -10.43
CA THR A 31 48.49 -70.35 -10.74
C THR A 31 49.30 -71.50 -11.38
N GLY A 32 48.93 -72.78 -11.16
CA GLY A 32 49.46 -73.91 -11.95
C GLY A 32 48.78 -75.29 -11.76
N SER A 33 48.19 -75.82 -12.85
CA SER A 33 47.99 -77.24 -13.25
C SER A 33 47.71 -78.40 -12.24
N GLY A 34 46.76 -79.29 -12.58
CA GLY A 34 47.08 -80.74 -12.63
C GLY A 34 46.09 -81.79 -12.07
N SER A 35 45.23 -82.33 -12.94
CA SER A 35 44.73 -83.73 -13.00
C SER A 35 43.75 -84.36 -11.96
N ASN A 36 42.71 -84.99 -12.54
CA ASN A 36 42.09 -86.30 -12.24
C ASN A 36 41.29 -86.61 -10.93
N SER A 37 39.96 -86.47 -11.08
CA SER A 37 38.95 -87.56 -10.87
C SER A 37 38.52 -87.98 -9.44
N PRO A 38 37.32 -88.59 -9.25
CA PRO A 38 36.16 -88.73 -10.15
C PRO A 38 34.79 -88.24 -9.58
N PRO A 39 33.78 -87.99 -10.43
CA PRO A 39 32.35 -87.95 -10.06
C PRO A 39 31.69 -89.35 -10.29
N PRO A 40 30.36 -89.56 -10.18
CA PRO A 40 29.28 -88.68 -9.69
C PRO A 40 28.40 -89.34 -8.59
N LYS A 41 27.41 -88.60 -8.07
CA LYS A 41 26.05 -89.12 -7.77
C LYS A 41 25.07 -87.98 -7.52
N SER A 42 24.07 -87.85 -8.38
CA SER A 42 22.88 -87.00 -8.16
C SER A 42 21.74 -87.83 -7.56
N PRO A 43 20.89 -87.18 -6.74
CA PRO A 43 19.47 -87.45 -6.73
C PRO A 43 18.66 -86.25 -7.26
N SER A 44 17.44 -86.56 -7.73
CA SER A 44 16.49 -85.69 -8.43
C SER A 44 16.04 -84.42 -7.66
N PRO A 45 15.47 -83.40 -8.34
CA PRO A 45 15.07 -82.15 -7.71
C PRO A 45 13.92 -82.35 -6.72
N ASN A 46 14.03 -81.73 -5.54
CA ASN A 46 12.84 -81.42 -4.74
C ASN A 46 11.96 -80.44 -5.52
N GLN A 47 10.70 -80.80 -5.68
CA GLN A 47 9.67 -79.87 -6.13
C GLN A 47 9.47 -78.85 -5.00
N ASP A 48 9.97 -77.63 -5.20
CA ASP A 48 9.68 -76.55 -4.26
C ASP A 48 8.21 -76.18 -4.43
N ASN A 49 7.39 -76.69 -3.50
CA ASN A 49 5.94 -76.72 -3.61
C ASN A 49 5.40 -75.32 -3.35
N SER A 50 5.42 -74.49 -4.40
CA SER A 50 4.82 -73.17 -4.43
C SER A 50 3.32 -73.30 -4.17
N SER A 51 2.98 -73.24 -2.88
CA SER A 51 1.62 -73.23 -2.37
C SER A 51 0.95 -71.94 -2.82
N HIS A 52 0.42 -72.01 -4.04
CA HIS A 52 -0.42 -71.00 -4.63
C HIS A 52 -1.72 -70.96 -3.82
N LEU A 53 -1.69 -70.21 -2.72
CA LEU A 53 -2.86 -69.83 -1.95
C LEU A 53 -3.93 -69.39 -2.96
N PRO A 54 -5.09 -70.08 -3.02
CA PRO A 54 -6.13 -69.67 -3.94
C PRO A 54 -6.47 -68.22 -3.63
N SER A 55 -6.50 -67.38 -4.66
CA SER A 55 -7.02 -66.02 -4.51
C SER A 55 -8.43 -66.15 -3.96
N PRO A 56 -8.77 -65.51 -2.82
CA PRO A 56 -10.04 -65.74 -2.13
C PRO A 56 -11.19 -65.50 -3.09
N GLU A 57 -12.13 -66.44 -3.13
CA GLU A 57 -13.22 -66.43 -4.09
C GLU A 57 -14.05 -65.14 -3.94
N PRO A 58 -14.62 -64.57 -5.03
CA PRO A 58 -15.31 -63.29 -4.98
C PRO A 58 -16.41 -63.20 -3.90
N GLU A 59 -17.07 -64.31 -3.59
CA GLU A 59 -18.11 -64.38 -2.55
C GLU A 59 -17.55 -64.23 -1.11
N ASP A 60 -16.35 -64.74 -0.82
CA ASP A 60 -15.67 -64.53 0.46
C ASP A 60 -15.22 -63.07 0.61
N LEU A 61 -14.68 -62.47 -0.46
CA LEU A 61 -14.30 -61.05 -0.48
C LEU A 61 -15.50 -60.13 -0.22
N ILE A 62 -16.66 -60.39 -0.85
CA ILE A 62 -17.90 -59.64 -0.61
C ILE A 62 -18.39 -59.84 0.82
N THR A 63 -18.43 -61.08 1.32
CA THR A 63 -18.88 -61.41 2.69
C THR A 63 -17.99 -60.74 3.75
N ARG A 64 -16.68 -60.69 3.49
CA ARG A 64 -15.69 -60.02 4.35
C ARG A 64 -15.84 -58.49 4.31
N ALA A 65 -16.09 -57.90 3.14
CA ALA A 65 -16.36 -56.47 2.99
C ALA A 65 -17.63 -56.05 3.76
N GLU A 66 -18.71 -56.83 3.66
CA GLU A 66 -19.96 -56.60 4.40
C GLU A 66 -19.77 -56.64 5.92
N LYS A 67 -19.00 -57.61 6.42
CA LYS A 67 -18.66 -57.71 7.85
C LYS A 67 -17.86 -56.51 8.35
N ILE A 68 -16.94 -56.00 7.54
CA ILE A 68 -16.14 -54.81 7.84
C ILE A 68 -16.99 -53.53 7.75
N LYS A 69 -17.95 -53.44 6.82
CA LYS A 69 -18.94 -52.35 6.79
C LYS A 69 -19.75 -52.30 8.09
N GLU A 70 -20.26 -53.41 8.62
CA GLU A 70 -21.05 -53.33 9.86
C GLU A 70 -20.19 -52.97 11.08
N GLN A 71 -18.91 -53.38 11.13
CA GLN A 71 -17.95 -52.84 12.11
C GLN A 71 -17.82 -51.32 11.97
N GLY A 72 -17.70 -50.80 10.74
CA GLY A 72 -17.72 -49.36 10.45
C GLY A 72 -19.02 -48.68 10.89
N ASN A 73 -20.17 -49.32 10.67
CA ASN A 73 -21.48 -48.84 11.13
C ASN A 73 -21.56 -48.78 12.67
N VAL A 74 -20.95 -49.72 13.39
CA VAL A 74 -20.85 -49.69 14.86
C VAL A 74 -19.96 -48.54 15.34
N SER A 75 -18.76 -48.34 14.77
CA SER A 75 -17.91 -47.19 15.14
C SER A 75 -18.54 -45.85 14.74
N PHE A 76 -19.28 -45.77 13.63
CA PHE A 76 -20.06 -44.59 13.26
C PHE A 76 -21.18 -44.29 14.29
N LYS A 77 -21.98 -45.29 14.67
CA LYS A 77 -23.01 -45.17 15.73
C LYS A 77 -22.40 -44.73 17.07
N ALA A 78 -21.16 -45.14 17.36
CA ALA A 78 -20.38 -44.74 18.54
C ALA A 78 -19.67 -43.38 18.41
N GLY A 79 -19.89 -42.61 17.34
CA GLY A 79 -19.24 -41.30 17.11
C GLY A 79 -17.75 -41.38 16.75
N ARG A 80 -17.18 -42.57 16.60
CA ARG A 80 -15.76 -42.81 16.28
C ARG A 80 -15.55 -42.76 14.76
N TYR A 81 -15.82 -41.59 14.18
CA TYR A 81 -15.84 -41.38 12.73
C TYR A 81 -14.50 -41.67 12.03
N GLY A 82 -13.37 -41.49 12.73
CA GLY A 82 -12.04 -41.85 12.20
C GLY A 82 -11.92 -43.35 11.94
N GLU A 83 -12.14 -44.19 12.96
CA GLU A 83 -12.17 -45.66 12.80
C GLU A 83 -13.18 -46.12 11.74
N ALA A 84 -14.35 -45.46 11.69
CA ALA A 84 -15.36 -45.76 10.69
C ALA A 84 -14.85 -45.48 9.26
N ILE A 85 -14.09 -44.41 9.03
CA ILE A 85 -13.44 -44.12 7.74
C ILE A 85 -12.44 -45.23 7.37
N ASP A 86 -11.62 -45.68 8.33
CA ASP A 86 -10.62 -46.74 8.09
C ASP A 86 -11.30 -48.08 7.76
N LEU A 87 -12.40 -48.40 8.45
CA LEU A 87 -13.20 -49.61 8.21
C LEU A 87 -13.93 -49.55 6.86
N TYR A 88 -14.62 -48.45 6.55
CA TYR A 88 -15.26 -48.31 5.23
C TYR A 88 -14.25 -48.29 4.08
N THR A 89 -13.04 -47.74 4.28
CA THR A 89 -11.96 -47.80 3.28
C THR A 89 -11.55 -49.24 2.99
N LYS A 90 -11.37 -50.07 4.03
CA LYS A 90 -11.09 -51.52 3.88
C LYS A 90 -12.25 -52.28 3.21
N ALA A 91 -13.49 -51.86 3.41
CA ALA A 91 -14.63 -52.44 2.68
C ALA A 91 -14.61 -52.07 1.17
N ILE A 92 -14.27 -50.81 0.84
CA ILE A 92 -14.09 -50.34 -0.54
C ILE A 92 -12.91 -51.07 -1.23
N GLU A 93 -11.81 -51.31 -0.53
CA GLU A 93 -10.66 -52.06 -1.05
C GLU A 93 -11.01 -53.52 -1.42
N LEU A 94 -11.94 -54.15 -0.68
CA LEU A 94 -12.37 -55.54 -0.90
C LEU A 94 -13.48 -55.67 -1.94
N ASN A 95 -14.37 -54.68 -2.06
CA ASN A 95 -15.36 -54.59 -3.13
C ASN A 95 -15.61 -53.12 -3.50
N PRO A 96 -14.91 -52.58 -4.53
CA PRO A 96 -15.02 -51.19 -4.94
C PRO A 96 -16.35 -50.82 -5.61
N ALA A 97 -17.14 -51.81 -6.03
CA ALA A 97 -18.36 -51.60 -6.82
C ALA A 97 -19.60 -51.27 -5.98
N GLU A 98 -19.55 -51.45 -4.65
CA GLU A 98 -20.68 -51.26 -3.75
C GLU A 98 -20.83 -49.81 -3.24
N PRO A 99 -21.87 -49.05 -3.65
CA PRO A 99 -22.01 -47.64 -3.29
C PRO A 99 -22.27 -47.38 -1.79
N ALA A 100 -22.79 -48.37 -1.04
CA ALA A 100 -23.08 -48.21 0.39
C ALA A 100 -21.82 -47.90 1.21
N TYR A 101 -20.66 -48.48 0.86
CA TYR A 101 -19.41 -48.21 1.57
C TYR A 101 -18.95 -46.76 1.35
N LEU A 102 -18.91 -46.32 0.10
CA LEU A 102 -18.57 -44.95 -0.30
C LEU A 102 -19.49 -43.93 0.38
N THR A 103 -20.81 -44.11 0.28
CA THR A 103 -21.75 -43.16 0.88
C THR A 103 -21.69 -43.12 2.40
N ASN A 104 -21.33 -44.21 3.07
CA ASN A 104 -21.15 -44.24 4.52
C ASN A 104 -19.80 -43.65 4.95
N ARG A 105 -18.73 -43.83 4.18
CA ARG A 105 -17.46 -43.12 4.38
C ARG A 105 -17.63 -41.61 4.20
N ALA A 106 -18.37 -41.18 3.18
CA ALA A 106 -18.80 -39.79 3.01
C ALA A 106 -19.55 -39.27 4.24
N ALA A 107 -20.45 -40.07 4.85
CA ALA A 107 -21.17 -39.65 6.05
C ALA A 107 -20.24 -39.43 7.26
N SER A 108 -19.22 -40.27 7.45
CA SER A 108 -18.17 -40.05 8.46
C SER A 108 -17.35 -38.80 8.16
N TYR A 109 -16.98 -38.54 6.90
CA TYR A 109 -16.29 -37.32 6.51
C TYR A 109 -17.16 -36.06 6.75
N MET A 110 -18.46 -36.09 6.42
CA MET A 110 -19.41 -35.00 6.72
C MET A 110 -19.55 -34.75 8.22
N ALA A 111 -19.56 -35.79 9.05
CA ALA A 111 -19.61 -35.66 10.51
C ALA A 111 -18.33 -34.98 11.06
N LEU A 112 -17.17 -35.26 10.45
CA LEU A 112 -15.89 -34.58 10.71
C LEU A 112 -15.72 -33.25 9.93
N LYS A 113 -16.77 -32.73 9.28
CA LYS A 113 -16.77 -31.51 8.44
C LYS A 113 -15.78 -31.52 7.24
N LYS A 114 -15.25 -32.69 6.88
CA LYS A 114 -14.34 -32.88 5.74
C LYS A 114 -15.13 -33.00 4.43
N PHE A 115 -15.73 -31.90 3.98
CA PHE A 115 -16.68 -31.92 2.87
C PHE A 115 -16.06 -32.24 1.49
N ARG A 116 -14.76 -32.00 1.27
CA ARG A 116 -14.07 -32.36 0.01
C ARG A 116 -14.02 -33.88 -0.24
N PRO A 117 -13.41 -34.73 0.61
CA PRO A 117 -13.44 -36.18 0.41
C PRO A 117 -14.86 -36.77 0.52
N ALA A 118 -15.77 -36.13 1.27
CA ALA A 118 -17.18 -36.50 1.25
C ALA A 118 -17.86 -36.25 -0.10
N LEU A 119 -17.50 -35.17 -0.81
CA LEU A 119 -17.97 -34.87 -2.16
C LEU A 119 -17.49 -35.95 -3.14
N GLU A 120 -16.19 -36.28 -3.10
CA GLU A 120 -15.56 -37.28 -3.96
C GLU A 120 -16.22 -38.66 -3.81
N ASP A 121 -16.39 -39.14 -2.57
CA ASP A 121 -17.10 -40.39 -2.27
C ASP A 121 -18.56 -40.36 -2.74
N CYS A 122 -19.27 -39.23 -2.60
CA CYS A 122 -20.64 -39.09 -3.07
C CYS A 122 -20.75 -39.03 -4.60
N GLN A 123 -19.78 -38.43 -5.28
CA GLN A 123 -19.71 -38.39 -6.74
C GLN A 123 -19.41 -39.79 -7.29
N HIS A 124 -18.45 -40.52 -6.71
CA HIS A 124 -18.15 -41.89 -7.11
C HIS A 124 -19.35 -42.82 -6.90
N ALA A 125 -20.00 -42.75 -5.73
CA ALA A 125 -21.23 -43.50 -5.47
C ALA A 125 -22.37 -43.14 -6.43
N ALA A 126 -22.51 -41.87 -6.83
CA ALA A 126 -23.51 -41.46 -7.82
C ALA A 126 -23.20 -42.02 -9.22
N THR A 127 -21.92 -42.08 -9.62
CA THR A 127 -21.49 -42.71 -10.89
C THR A 127 -21.82 -44.21 -10.92
N LEU A 128 -21.57 -44.94 -9.84
CA LEU A 128 -21.96 -46.35 -9.71
C LEU A 128 -23.49 -46.55 -9.71
N GLN A 129 -24.26 -45.52 -9.37
CA GLN A 129 -25.72 -45.54 -9.29
C GLN A 129 -26.42 -44.87 -10.49
N VAL A 130 -25.73 -44.60 -11.61
CA VAL A 130 -26.34 -43.93 -12.79
C VAL A 130 -27.58 -44.66 -13.33
N THR A 131 -27.61 -45.99 -13.25
CA THR A 131 -28.76 -46.82 -13.70
C THR A 131 -29.90 -46.89 -12.67
N ALA A 132 -29.63 -46.61 -11.40
CA ALA A 132 -30.61 -46.63 -10.31
C ALA A 132 -30.26 -45.57 -9.24
N PRO A 133 -30.46 -44.26 -9.53
CA PRO A 133 -29.92 -43.19 -8.70
C PRO A 133 -30.57 -43.16 -7.31
N SER A 134 -29.77 -43.24 -6.25
CA SER A 134 -30.30 -43.22 -4.88
C SER A 134 -30.52 -41.79 -4.36
N PRO A 135 -31.75 -41.41 -3.96
CA PRO A 135 -32.03 -40.13 -3.32
C PRO A 135 -31.16 -39.87 -2.08
N LYS A 136 -30.79 -40.92 -1.34
CA LYS A 136 -29.88 -40.84 -0.17
C LYS A 136 -28.46 -40.42 -0.55
N THR A 137 -27.93 -40.93 -1.67
CA THR A 137 -26.61 -40.53 -2.22
C THR A 137 -26.67 -39.09 -2.69
N LEU A 138 -27.68 -38.74 -3.48
CA LEU A 138 -27.87 -37.41 -4.02
C LEU A 138 -28.11 -36.35 -2.92
N LEU A 139 -28.82 -36.69 -1.83
CA LEU A 139 -28.95 -35.82 -0.65
C LEU A 139 -27.61 -35.55 0.06
N ARG A 140 -26.73 -36.55 0.16
CA ARG A 140 -25.37 -36.38 0.72
C ARG A 140 -24.51 -35.53 -0.22
N LEU A 141 -24.57 -35.79 -1.53
CA LEU A 141 -23.91 -35.01 -2.59
C LEU A 141 -24.32 -33.53 -2.56
N GLY A 142 -25.62 -33.24 -2.57
CA GLY A 142 -26.18 -31.87 -2.55
C GLY A 142 -25.79 -31.08 -1.30
N ARG A 143 -25.70 -31.75 -0.14
CA ARG A 143 -25.19 -31.15 1.11
C ARG A 143 -23.70 -30.83 1.03
N CYS A 144 -22.87 -31.72 0.47
CA CYS A 144 -21.45 -31.45 0.27
C CYS A 144 -21.22 -30.32 -0.75
N GLN A 145 -22.03 -30.24 -1.81
CA GLN A 145 -22.00 -29.14 -2.77
C GLN A 145 -22.37 -27.79 -2.14
N LEU A 146 -23.45 -27.71 -1.35
CA LEU A 146 -23.82 -26.51 -0.59
C LEU A 146 -22.71 -26.11 0.40
N ALA A 147 -22.17 -27.06 1.17
CA ALA A 147 -21.08 -26.85 2.11
C ALA A 147 -19.79 -26.32 1.44
N LEU A 148 -19.56 -26.65 0.17
CA LEU A 148 -18.42 -26.16 -0.61
C LEU A 148 -18.76 -24.92 -1.46
N GLY A 149 -19.89 -24.25 -1.21
CA GLY A 149 -20.34 -23.03 -1.90
C GLY A 149 -20.88 -23.25 -3.32
N SER A 150 -20.91 -24.49 -3.81
CA SER A 150 -21.22 -24.88 -5.20
C SER A 150 -22.73 -24.91 -5.49
N SER A 151 -23.40 -23.76 -5.38
CA SER A 151 -24.87 -23.65 -5.44
C SER A 151 -25.50 -24.25 -6.70
N ALA A 152 -24.96 -23.95 -7.88
CA ALA A 152 -25.52 -24.38 -9.15
C ALA A 152 -25.47 -25.90 -9.31
N ALA A 153 -24.39 -26.52 -8.83
CA ALA A 153 -24.24 -27.97 -8.77
C ALA A 153 -25.24 -28.58 -7.77
N ALA A 154 -25.37 -27.97 -6.57
CA ALA A 154 -26.35 -28.39 -5.57
C ALA A 154 -27.79 -28.32 -6.12
N LEU A 155 -28.20 -27.24 -6.79
CA LEU A 155 -29.52 -27.14 -7.40
C LEU A 155 -29.74 -28.21 -8.49
N SER A 156 -28.73 -28.54 -9.28
CA SER A 156 -28.81 -29.61 -10.29
C SER A 156 -29.06 -30.97 -9.63
N THR A 157 -28.25 -31.31 -8.63
CA THR A 157 -28.41 -32.55 -7.83
C THR A 157 -29.77 -32.59 -7.12
N ILE A 158 -30.26 -31.48 -6.57
CA ILE A 158 -31.55 -31.42 -5.86
C ILE A 158 -32.73 -31.54 -6.83
N ARG A 159 -32.64 -31.01 -8.06
CA ARG A 159 -33.64 -31.27 -9.11
C ARG A 159 -33.73 -32.76 -9.42
N ALA A 160 -32.59 -33.45 -9.55
CA ALA A 160 -32.58 -34.90 -9.78
C ALA A 160 -33.26 -35.68 -8.65
N ILE A 161 -33.09 -35.28 -7.38
CA ILE A 161 -33.82 -35.87 -6.25
C ILE A 161 -35.33 -35.66 -6.39
N LEU A 162 -35.76 -34.42 -6.66
CA LEU A 162 -37.18 -34.07 -6.76
C LEU A 162 -37.88 -34.65 -8.01
N THR A 163 -37.14 -35.08 -9.03
CA THR A 163 -37.67 -35.89 -10.13
C THR A 163 -38.02 -37.32 -9.68
N ILE A 164 -37.27 -37.89 -8.73
CA ILE A 164 -37.48 -39.25 -8.20
C ILE A 164 -38.49 -39.24 -7.04
N GLU A 165 -38.36 -38.27 -6.14
CA GLU A 165 -39.19 -38.10 -4.94
C GLU A 165 -39.71 -36.65 -4.83
N PRO A 166 -40.78 -36.28 -5.57
CA PRO A 166 -41.28 -34.89 -5.63
C PRO A 166 -41.63 -34.28 -4.26
N ASN A 167 -42.05 -35.11 -3.31
CA ASN A 167 -42.47 -34.71 -1.97
C ASN A 167 -41.36 -34.87 -0.91
N ASN A 168 -40.09 -35.07 -1.30
CA ASN A 168 -38.98 -35.19 -0.34
C ASN A 168 -38.74 -33.86 0.39
N THR A 169 -39.25 -33.78 1.63
CA THR A 169 -39.16 -32.59 2.50
C THR A 169 -37.73 -32.16 2.79
N VAL A 170 -36.78 -33.10 2.86
CA VAL A 170 -35.36 -32.82 3.10
C VAL A 170 -34.70 -32.20 1.86
N ALA A 171 -35.07 -32.66 0.67
CA ALA A 171 -34.62 -32.08 -0.59
C ALA A 171 -35.22 -30.67 -0.83
N ILE A 172 -36.49 -30.46 -0.45
CA ILE A 172 -37.14 -29.15 -0.45
C ILE A 172 -36.42 -28.17 0.49
N GLN A 173 -36.20 -28.54 1.75
CA GLN A 173 -35.47 -27.71 2.71
C GLN A 173 -34.03 -27.40 2.26
N LEU A 174 -33.37 -28.35 1.60
CA LEU A 174 -32.03 -28.15 1.05
C LEU A 174 -32.03 -27.21 -0.17
N ARG A 175 -33.03 -27.33 -1.06
CA ARG A 175 -33.25 -26.41 -2.20
C ARG A 175 -33.35 -24.97 -1.69
N ASP A 176 -34.17 -24.76 -0.67
CA ASP A 176 -34.51 -23.43 -0.19
C ASP A 176 -33.29 -22.75 0.47
N LYS A 177 -32.46 -23.52 1.21
CA LYS A 177 -31.12 -23.07 1.67
C LYS A 177 -30.20 -22.66 0.51
N VAL A 178 -30.11 -23.48 -0.54
CA VAL A 178 -29.26 -23.17 -1.71
C VAL A 178 -29.77 -21.92 -2.44
N GLN A 179 -31.10 -21.74 -2.57
CA GLN A 179 -31.69 -20.56 -3.21
C GLN A 179 -31.43 -19.25 -2.43
N VAL A 180 -31.36 -19.31 -1.10
CA VAL A 180 -30.92 -18.18 -0.26
C VAL A 180 -29.46 -17.83 -0.55
N LEU A 181 -28.56 -18.82 -0.59
CA LEU A 181 -27.16 -18.60 -0.98
C LEU A 181 -27.04 -18.00 -2.39
N GLU A 182 -27.80 -18.49 -3.38
CA GLU A 182 -27.82 -17.88 -4.72
C GLU A 182 -28.39 -16.47 -4.74
N GLY A 183 -29.29 -16.13 -3.80
CA GLY A 183 -29.72 -14.75 -3.58
C GLY A 183 -28.56 -13.86 -3.14
N HIS A 184 -27.74 -14.33 -2.19
CA HIS A 184 -26.57 -13.60 -1.72
C HIS A 184 -25.48 -13.47 -2.78
N ILE A 185 -25.19 -14.53 -3.56
CA ILE A 185 -24.23 -14.49 -4.68
C ILE A 185 -24.70 -13.51 -5.77
N ARG A 186 -25.98 -13.56 -6.19
CA ARG A 186 -26.52 -12.60 -7.17
C ARG A 186 -26.48 -11.15 -6.68
N ASN A 187 -26.67 -10.93 -5.37
CA ASN A 187 -26.56 -9.60 -4.77
C ASN A 187 -25.09 -9.12 -4.72
N LEU A 188 -24.13 -10.01 -4.45
CA LEU A 188 -22.69 -9.74 -4.53
C LEU A 188 -22.30 -9.32 -5.96
N ASP A 189 -22.71 -10.07 -6.98
CA ASP A 189 -22.44 -9.75 -8.38
C ASP A 189 -23.10 -8.45 -8.84
N ALA A 190 -24.34 -8.20 -8.42
CA ALA A 190 -25.05 -6.95 -8.71
C ALA A 190 -24.38 -5.74 -8.03
N ALA A 191 -23.88 -5.91 -6.81
CA ALA A 191 -23.14 -4.86 -6.10
C ALA A 191 -21.77 -4.60 -6.73
N ARG A 192 -21.02 -5.65 -7.10
CA ARG A 192 -19.75 -5.57 -7.86
C ARG A 192 -19.94 -4.84 -9.20
N LYS A 193 -20.97 -5.20 -9.99
CA LYS A 193 -21.30 -4.53 -11.26
C LYS A 193 -21.70 -3.06 -11.10
N ARG A 194 -22.22 -2.68 -9.93
CA ARG A 194 -22.55 -1.29 -9.55
C ARG A 194 -21.41 -0.57 -8.82
N LYS A 195 -20.24 -1.19 -8.68
CA LYS A 195 -19.10 -0.74 -7.88
C LYS A 195 -19.44 -0.38 -6.42
N ASN A 196 -20.52 -0.93 -5.87
CA ASN A 196 -20.88 -0.70 -4.47
C ASN A 196 -20.14 -1.72 -3.59
N TRP A 197 -18.86 -1.45 -3.34
CA TRP A 197 -17.94 -2.34 -2.63
C TRP A 197 -18.39 -2.63 -1.19
N GLY A 198 -19.06 -1.69 -0.53
CA GLY A 198 -19.66 -1.89 0.79
C GLY A 198 -20.83 -2.90 0.78
N LEU A 199 -21.76 -2.76 -0.16
CA LEU A 199 -22.86 -3.71 -0.32
C LEU A 199 -22.37 -5.09 -0.79
N ALA A 200 -21.35 -5.13 -1.64
CA ALA A 200 -20.68 -6.36 -2.06
C ALA A 200 -20.04 -7.08 -0.87
N ARG A 201 -19.33 -6.35 0.02
CA ARG A 201 -18.75 -6.91 1.24
C ARG A 201 -19.79 -7.53 2.16
N LEU A 202 -20.92 -6.84 2.36
CA LEU A 202 -22.06 -7.32 3.16
C LEU A 202 -22.75 -8.54 2.53
N ALA A 203 -22.87 -8.58 1.20
CA ALA A 203 -23.41 -9.74 0.49
C ALA A 203 -22.50 -10.97 0.63
N LEU A 204 -21.17 -10.77 0.58
CA LEU A 204 -20.19 -11.83 0.81
C LEU A 204 -20.23 -12.36 2.26
N ASP A 205 -20.41 -11.49 3.27
CA ASP A 205 -20.65 -11.93 4.66
C ASP A 205 -21.89 -12.82 4.78
N LYS A 206 -22.93 -12.58 3.99
CA LYS A 206 -24.13 -13.43 3.96
C LYS A 206 -23.92 -14.75 3.22
N CYS A 207 -23.10 -14.78 2.17
CA CYS A 207 -22.63 -16.04 1.60
C CYS A 207 -21.84 -16.87 2.63
N LEU A 208 -20.91 -16.24 3.34
CA LEU A 208 -20.08 -16.88 4.37
C LEU A 208 -20.93 -17.45 5.51
N GLN A 209 -21.83 -16.65 6.10
CA GLN A 209 -22.75 -17.09 7.15
C GLN A 209 -23.63 -18.28 6.72
N SER A 210 -24.01 -18.34 5.44
CA SER A 210 -24.80 -19.46 4.88
C SER A 210 -24.03 -20.78 4.78
N VAL A 211 -22.69 -20.73 4.72
CA VAL A 211 -21.81 -21.90 4.58
C VAL A 211 -21.16 -22.29 5.92
N GLU A 212 -20.78 -21.31 6.73
CA GLU A 212 -20.28 -21.49 8.10
C GLU A 212 -21.33 -22.15 9.00
N GLY A 213 -22.62 -21.90 8.77
CA GLY A 213 -23.72 -22.58 9.47
C GLY A 213 -23.82 -24.09 9.23
N GLU A 214 -23.33 -24.60 8.09
CA GLU A 214 -23.16 -26.05 7.86
C GLU A 214 -21.82 -26.56 8.44
N GLY A 215 -20.99 -25.68 9.00
CA GLY A 215 -19.69 -25.97 9.60
C GLY A 215 -18.59 -26.27 8.58
N ALA A 216 -18.64 -25.64 7.41
CA ALA A 216 -17.81 -26.01 6.26
C ALA A 216 -16.61 -25.08 5.99
N GLU A 217 -15.64 -25.57 5.22
CA GLU A 217 -14.48 -24.77 4.80
C GLU A 217 -14.88 -23.70 3.78
N VAL A 218 -14.69 -22.42 4.13
CA VAL A 218 -14.84 -21.29 3.20
C VAL A 218 -14.03 -21.52 1.90
N PRO A 219 -14.64 -21.44 0.70
CA PRO A 219 -13.95 -21.61 -0.57
C PRO A 219 -12.76 -20.64 -0.75
N THR A 220 -11.68 -21.11 -1.39
CA THR A 220 -10.47 -20.31 -1.64
C THR A 220 -10.76 -19.05 -2.45
N GLU A 221 -11.63 -19.14 -3.46
CA GLU A 221 -12.13 -18.02 -4.25
C GLU A 221 -12.84 -16.97 -3.38
N TRP A 222 -13.67 -17.38 -2.41
CA TRP A 222 -14.35 -16.44 -1.52
C TRP A 222 -13.37 -15.74 -0.57
N ARG A 223 -12.18 -16.32 -0.33
CA ARG A 223 -11.07 -15.67 0.38
C ARG A 223 -10.35 -14.64 -0.50
N THR A 224 -10.15 -14.88 -1.80
CA THR A 224 -9.63 -13.82 -2.70
C THR A 224 -10.65 -12.69 -2.82
N TRP A 225 -11.95 -13.00 -2.96
CA TRP A 225 -13.03 -12.01 -3.03
C TRP A 225 -13.09 -11.08 -1.80
N ARG A 226 -12.78 -11.57 -0.58
CA ARG A 226 -12.66 -10.70 0.61
C ARG A 226 -11.52 -9.68 0.44
N VAL A 227 -10.35 -10.12 -0.01
CA VAL A 227 -9.18 -9.27 -0.23
C VAL A 227 -9.41 -8.27 -1.37
N GLU A 228 -9.98 -8.71 -2.49
CA GLU A 228 -10.37 -7.88 -3.63
C GLU A 228 -11.33 -6.75 -3.22
N LEU A 229 -12.32 -7.05 -2.37
CA LEU A 229 -13.28 -6.04 -1.91
C LEU A 229 -12.68 -5.04 -0.93
N GLU A 230 -11.75 -5.44 -0.06
CA GLU A 230 -11.04 -4.48 0.80
C GLU A 230 -10.01 -3.64 0.00
N LEU A 231 -9.40 -4.19 -1.06
CA LEU A 231 -8.57 -3.43 -2.01
C LEU A 231 -9.40 -2.36 -2.74
N ALA A 232 -10.56 -2.74 -3.30
CA ALA A 232 -11.45 -1.82 -4.00
C ALA A 232 -12.03 -0.70 -3.09
N LYS A 233 -12.07 -0.94 -1.77
CA LYS A 233 -12.43 0.06 -0.75
C LYS A 233 -11.28 0.97 -0.33
N GLY A 234 -10.04 0.71 -0.77
CA GLY A 234 -8.84 1.39 -0.28
C GLY A 234 -8.45 1.04 1.17
N ASN A 235 -8.99 -0.05 1.73
CA ASN A 235 -8.75 -0.47 3.11
C ASN A 235 -7.45 -1.30 3.22
N TRP A 236 -6.30 -0.64 3.04
CA TRP A 236 -4.99 -1.29 2.91
C TRP A 236 -4.62 -2.24 4.06
N ASP A 237 -4.94 -1.88 5.31
CA ASP A 237 -4.65 -2.73 6.48
C ASP A 237 -5.56 -3.95 6.54
N ALA A 238 -6.85 -3.80 6.25
CA ALA A 238 -7.78 -4.92 6.17
C ALA A 238 -7.40 -5.87 5.03
N ALA A 239 -7.07 -5.35 3.84
CA ALA A 239 -6.57 -6.14 2.72
C ALA A 239 -5.27 -6.89 3.05
N ASN A 240 -4.35 -6.28 3.82
CA ASN A 240 -3.14 -6.94 4.31
C ASN A 240 -3.43 -8.04 5.35
N ALA A 241 -4.37 -7.83 6.27
CA ALA A 241 -4.79 -8.83 7.24
C ALA A 241 -5.51 -10.02 6.58
N GLU A 242 -6.54 -9.75 5.78
CA GLU A 242 -7.32 -10.75 5.05
C GLU A 242 -6.42 -11.61 4.14
N ALA A 243 -5.44 -11.00 3.45
CA ALA A 243 -4.51 -11.74 2.58
C ALA A 243 -3.47 -12.56 3.36
N ASN A 244 -3.04 -12.11 4.55
CA ASN A 244 -2.23 -12.95 5.44
C ASN A 244 -3.04 -14.14 5.96
N ASP A 245 -4.30 -13.94 6.32
CA ASP A 245 -5.15 -14.97 6.91
C ASP A 245 -5.56 -16.03 5.89
N ALA A 246 -5.89 -15.60 4.67
CA ALA A 246 -6.06 -16.50 3.55
C ALA A 246 -4.78 -17.34 3.28
N LEU A 247 -3.59 -16.75 3.40
CA LEU A 247 -2.31 -17.46 3.22
C LEU A 247 -2.02 -18.42 4.38
N ARG A 248 -2.39 -18.09 5.62
CA ARG A 248 -2.29 -19.02 6.78
C ARG A 248 -3.18 -20.25 6.59
N LEU A 249 -4.37 -20.08 5.98
CA LEU A 249 -5.32 -21.17 5.72
C LEU A 249 -5.05 -21.94 4.42
N CYS A 250 -4.38 -21.33 3.43
CA CYS A 250 -4.12 -21.90 2.10
C CYS A 250 -2.72 -21.53 1.58
N PRO A 251 -1.62 -21.96 2.24
CA PRO A 251 -0.26 -21.54 1.90
C PRO A 251 0.20 -21.98 0.50
N ASN A 252 -0.40 -23.04 -0.04
CA ASN A 252 -0.07 -23.64 -1.33
C ASN A 252 -1.10 -23.32 -2.44
N SER A 253 -1.96 -22.31 -2.28
CA SER A 253 -2.82 -21.83 -3.38
C SER A 253 -2.07 -20.79 -4.23
N PRO A 254 -1.98 -20.98 -5.56
CA PRO A 254 -1.43 -19.97 -6.47
C PRO A 254 -2.19 -18.64 -6.39
N ASP A 255 -3.52 -18.69 -6.28
CA ASP A 255 -4.41 -17.52 -6.24
C ASP A 255 -4.20 -16.69 -4.97
N ILE A 256 -4.08 -17.35 -3.82
CA ILE A 256 -3.80 -16.68 -2.54
C ILE A 256 -2.40 -16.05 -2.56
N LEU A 257 -1.41 -16.72 -3.15
CA LEU A 257 -0.07 -16.15 -3.32
C LEU A 257 -0.07 -14.97 -4.32
N ALA A 258 -0.88 -15.02 -5.37
CA ALA A 258 -1.03 -13.95 -6.34
C ALA A 258 -1.71 -12.71 -5.73
N ILE A 259 -2.84 -12.87 -5.04
CA ILE A 259 -3.54 -11.76 -4.40
C ILE A 259 -2.72 -11.18 -3.23
N ARG A 260 -1.98 -12.01 -2.47
CA ARG A 260 -1.03 -11.50 -1.47
C ARG A 260 0.08 -10.68 -2.11
N GLY A 261 0.59 -11.14 -3.26
CA GLY A 261 1.51 -10.37 -4.10
C GLY A 261 0.93 -9.03 -4.54
N LEU A 262 -0.35 -8.99 -4.94
CA LEU A 262 -1.03 -7.76 -5.39
C LEU A 262 -1.15 -6.75 -4.26
N VAL A 263 -1.64 -7.18 -3.09
CA VAL A 263 -1.73 -6.32 -1.89
C VAL A 263 -0.36 -5.73 -1.54
N LEU A 264 0.72 -6.52 -1.61
CA LEU A 264 2.08 -6.04 -1.34
C LEU A 264 2.59 -5.07 -2.40
N PHE A 265 2.27 -5.31 -3.68
CA PHE A 265 2.62 -4.40 -4.79
C PHE A 265 1.95 -3.04 -4.62
N LEU A 266 0.63 -3.02 -4.38
CA LEU A 266 -0.15 -1.79 -4.15
C LEU A 266 0.28 -1.07 -2.87
N SER A 267 0.68 -1.83 -1.83
CA SER A 267 1.33 -1.30 -0.61
C SER A 267 2.77 -0.80 -0.81
N GLY A 268 3.31 -0.82 -2.04
CA GLY A 268 4.67 -0.38 -2.38
C GLY A 268 5.81 -1.33 -1.98
N LYS A 269 5.49 -2.51 -1.45
CA LYS A 269 6.45 -3.51 -0.91
C LYS A 269 6.97 -4.44 -2.01
N LEU A 270 7.49 -3.86 -3.09
CA LEU A 270 7.83 -4.54 -4.36
C LEU A 270 8.68 -5.82 -4.20
N PRO A 271 9.75 -5.88 -3.37
CA PRO A 271 10.54 -7.10 -3.22
C PRO A 271 9.74 -8.27 -2.61
N GLN A 272 8.84 -7.97 -1.66
CA GLN A 272 7.97 -8.96 -1.02
C GLN A 272 6.87 -9.42 -2.00
N ALA A 273 6.30 -8.49 -2.77
CA ALA A 273 5.37 -8.82 -3.85
C ALA A 273 6.02 -9.79 -4.87
N SER A 274 7.25 -9.49 -5.29
CA SER A 274 8.03 -10.35 -6.19
C SER A 274 8.24 -11.76 -5.61
N GLN A 275 8.54 -11.90 -4.32
CA GLN A 275 8.67 -13.21 -3.66
C GLN A 275 7.38 -14.03 -3.69
N HIS A 276 6.23 -13.44 -3.36
CA HIS A 276 4.94 -14.14 -3.38
C HIS A 276 4.50 -14.50 -4.80
N VAL A 277 4.62 -13.58 -5.76
CA VAL A 277 4.26 -13.81 -7.17
C VAL A 277 5.14 -14.89 -7.83
N ASN A 278 6.45 -14.86 -7.60
CA ASN A 278 7.34 -15.93 -8.06
C ASN A 278 7.08 -17.25 -7.32
N SER A 279 6.38 -17.26 -6.18
CA SER A 279 5.96 -18.49 -5.49
C SER A 279 4.66 -19.05 -6.06
N ALA A 280 3.68 -18.20 -6.38
CA ALA A 280 2.51 -18.60 -7.16
C ALA A 280 2.93 -19.28 -8.48
N LEU A 281 3.87 -18.66 -9.21
CA LEU A 281 4.37 -19.15 -10.51
C LEU A 281 5.31 -20.38 -10.42
N ARG A 282 5.72 -20.81 -9.23
CA ARG A 282 6.38 -22.13 -9.03
C ARG A 282 5.37 -23.25 -8.81
N LEU A 283 4.19 -22.94 -8.28
CA LEU A 283 3.11 -23.90 -8.08
C LEU A 283 2.26 -24.05 -9.35
N ASP A 284 1.92 -22.93 -9.99
CA ASP A 284 1.28 -22.91 -11.31
C ASP A 284 1.98 -21.90 -12.25
N PRO A 285 2.89 -22.37 -13.13
CA PRO A 285 3.42 -21.56 -14.24
C PRO A 285 2.35 -21.07 -15.22
N GLY A 286 1.17 -21.71 -15.22
CA GLY A 286 -0.04 -21.41 -15.97
C GLY A 286 -0.80 -20.16 -15.50
N HIS A 287 -0.53 -19.65 -14.29
CA HIS A 287 -1.37 -18.66 -13.64
C HIS A 287 -1.27 -17.25 -14.27
N GLU A 288 -2.34 -16.82 -14.94
CA GLU A 288 -2.37 -15.53 -15.64
C GLU A 288 -2.14 -14.30 -14.76
N ALA A 289 -2.89 -14.17 -13.66
CA ALA A 289 -2.84 -12.99 -12.81
C ALA A 289 -1.43 -12.81 -12.21
N ALA A 290 -0.82 -13.89 -11.73
CA ALA A 290 0.56 -13.89 -11.26
C ALA A 290 1.56 -13.55 -12.39
N ARG A 291 1.38 -14.05 -13.63
CA ARG A 291 2.24 -13.66 -14.77
C ARG A 291 2.14 -12.17 -15.08
N ARG A 292 0.92 -11.62 -15.17
CA ARG A 292 0.67 -10.18 -15.41
C ARG A 292 1.30 -9.33 -14.30
N LEU A 293 1.06 -9.70 -13.04
CA LEU A 293 1.59 -8.98 -11.88
C LEU A 293 3.13 -9.05 -11.79
N ARG A 294 3.77 -10.18 -12.14
CA ARG A 294 5.24 -10.28 -12.16
C ARG A 294 5.89 -9.24 -13.07
N ILE A 295 5.26 -8.98 -14.22
CA ILE A 295 5.71 -7.96 -15.18
C ILE A 295 5.52 -6.57 -14.58
N ARG A 296 4.33 -6.25 -14.07
CA ARG A 296 4.04 -4.96 -13.41
C ARG A 296 5.01 -4.66 -12.25
N VAL A 297 5.23 -5.62 -11.34
CA VAL A 297 6.18 -5.49 -10.22
C VAL A 297 7.59 -5.16 -10.73
N LYS A 298 8.11 -5.93 -11.70
CA LYS A 298 9.47 -5.74 -12.23
C LYS A 298 9.63 -4.42 -12.97
N ASP A 299 8.66 -4.05 -13.81
CA ASP A 299 8.70 -2.81 -14.58
C ASP A 299 8.65 -1.58 -13.66
N VAL A 300 7.73 -1.56 -12.69
CA VAL A 300 7.59 -0.46 -11.72
C VAL A 300 8.80 -0.37 -10.79
N GLU A 301 9.38 -1.50 -10.37
CA GLU A 301 10.60 -1.51 -9.55
C GLU A 301 11.79 -0.89 -10.30
N ARG A 302 11.98 -1.28 -11.57
CA ARG A 302 13.00 -0.72 -12.46
C ARG A 302 12.78 0.77 -12.72
N LEU A 303 11.60 1.15 -13.18
CA LEU A 303 11.28 2.52 -13.61
C LEU A 303 11.32 3.50 -12.44
N LYS A 304 10.88 3.09 -11.25
CA LYS A 304 11.02 3.87 -10.02
C LYS A 304 12.49 4.18 -9.71
N GLU A 305 13.40 3.20 -9.80
CA GLU A 305 14.80 3.46 -9.49
C GLU A 305 15.55 4.18 -10.63
N GLU A 306 15.21 3.94 -11.90
CA GLU A 306 15.68 4.78 -13.02
C GLU A 306 15.29 6.25 -12.79
N GLY A 307 14.03 6.53 -12.46
CA GLY A 307 13.56 7.89 -12.13
C GLY A 307 14.24 8.47 -10.88
N ASN A 308 14.44 7.67 -9.83
CA ASN A 308 15.18 8.08 -8.64
C ASN A 308 16.63 8.46 -8.95
N VAL A 309 17.30 7.75 -9.88
CA VAL A 309 18.67 8.05 -10.31
C VAL A 309 18.70 9.34 -11.13
N SER A 310 17.82 9.48 -12.14
CA SER A 310 17.71 10.72 -12.93
C SER A 310 17.41 11.95 -12.05
N PHE A 311 16.51 11.82 -11.05
CA PHE A 311 16.23 12.89 -10.10
C PHE A 311 17.47 13.30 -9.27
N LYS A 312 18.23 12.32 -8.76
CA LYS A 312 19.49 12.57 -8.03
C LYS A 312 20.57 13.21 -8.93
N ALA A 313 20.54 12.94 -10.23
CA ALA A 313 21.43 13.53 -11.23
C ALA A 313 20.99 14.92 -11.74
N GLY A 314 19.83 15.43 -11.29
CA GLY A 314 19.26 16.69 -11.78
C GLY A 314 18.59 16.58 -13.16
N GLN A 315 18.49 15.37 -13.72
CA GLN A 315 17.82 15.09 -15.00
C GLN A 315 16.30 14.99 -14.77
N TYR A 316 15.68 16.14 -14.50
CA TYR A 316 14.30 16.19 -14.02
C TYR A 316 13.26 15.75 -15.06
N GLU A 317 13.42 16.07 -16.35
CA GLU A 317 12.51 15.60 -17.41
C GLU A 317 12.63 14.07 -17.63
N ASP A 318 13.86 13.52 -17.60
CA ASP A 318 14.05 12.05 -17.63
C ASP A 318 13.36 11.39 -16.44
N ALA A 319 13.47 11.97 -15.23
CA ALA A 319 12.79 11.46 -14.04
C ALA A 319 11.25 11.55 -14.14
N ILE A 320 10.71 12.65 -14.69
CA ILE A 320 9.26 12.80 -14.96
C ILE A 320 8.78 11.73 -15.94
N SER A 321 9.52 11.50 -17.03
CA SER A 321 9.24 10.44 -18.00
C SER A 321 9.21 9.07 -17.33
N LYS A 322 10.24 8.72 -16.54
CA LYS A 322 10.34 7.44 -15.83
C LYS A 322 9.24 7.23 -14.78
N TYR A 323 8.89 8.27 -14.03
CA TYR A 323 7.76 8.18 -13.09
C TYR A 323 6.41 8.07 -13.82
N SER A 324 6.26 8.68 -15.00
CA SER A 324 5.07 8.53 -15.84
C SER A 324 4.94 7.10 -16.39
N GLU A 325 6.00 6.54 -17.00
CA GLU A 325 6.05 5.13 -17.40
C GLU A 325 5.68 4.20 -16.23
N ALA A 326 6.13 4.50 -15.01
CA ALA A 326 5.83 3.70 -13.82
C ALA A 326 4.35 3.80 -13.39
N LEU A 327 3.76 5.00 -13.47
CA LEU A 327 2.35 5.23 -13.16
C LEU A 327 1.43 4.50 -14.16
N ASP A 328 1.78 4.48 -15.45
CA ASP A 328 1.02 3.73 -16.47
C ASP A 328 1.03 2.21 -16.21
N ARG A 329 2.14 1.67 -15.69
CA ARG A 329 2.27 0.23 -15.34
C ARG A 329 1.51 -0.14 -14.06
N ILE A 330 1.20 0.84 -13.21
CA ILE A 330 0.32 0.67 -12.06
C ILE A 330 -1.14 0.85 -12.50
N GLY A 331 -1.45 1.87 -13.29
CA GLY A 331 -2.80 2.20 -13.72
C GLY A 331 -3.63 2.91 -12.64
N GLU A 332 -4.94 2.93 -12.87
CA GLU A 332 -5.96 3.65 -12.08
C GLU A 332 -7.20 2.78 -11.86
N ASP A 333 -7.04 1.44 -11.79
CA ASP A 333 -8.19 0.56 -11.58
C ASP A 333 -8.72 0.73 -10.15
N GLU A 334 -9.98 1.13 -10.06
CA GLU A 334 -10.75 1.26 -8.82
C GLU A 334 -10.80 -0.07 -8.04
N GLN A 335 -10.78 -1.22 -8.73
CA GLN A 335 -10.73 -2.54 -8.10
C GLN A 335 -9.39 -2.81 -7.40
N GLU A 336 -8.32 -2.13 -7.83
CA GLU A 336 -7.01 -2.12 -7.17
C GLU A 336 -6.83 -0.87 -6.27
N GLY A 337 -7.92 -0.22 -5.87
CA GLY A 337 -7.90 0.98 -5.03
C GLY A 337 -7.17 2.15 -5.68
N ASN A 338 -7.43 2.37 -6.98
CA ASN A 338 -6.80 3.40 -7.82
C ASN A 338 -5.27 3.28 -7.86
N GLY A 339 -4.71 2.06 -7.81
CA GLY A 339 -3.27 1.80 -7.81
C GLY A 339 -2.56 2.01 -6.46
N GLY A 340 -3.28 2.46 -5.44
CA GLY A 340 -2.84 2.45 -4.03
C GLY A 340 -1.57 3.23 -3.68
N GLN A 341 -0.99 2.86 -2.53
CA GLN A 341 0.13 3.59 -1.91
C GLN A 341 1.37 3.70 -2.82
N ILE A 342 1.62 2.72 -3.68
CA ILE A 342 2.70 2.80 -4.68
C ILE A 342 2.43 3.89 -5.73
N ARG A 343 1.18 4.05 -6.19
CA ARG A 343 0.80 5.16 -7.08
C ARG A 343 0.91 6.50 -6.37
N ALA A 344 0.37 6.61 -5.16
CA ALA A 344 0.45 7.84 -4.36
C ALA A 344 1.91 8.29 -4.13
N THR A 345 2.81 7.34 -3.87
CA THR A 345 4.26 7.59 -3.72
C THR A 345 4.88 8.11 -5.01
N LEU A 346 4.58 7.51 -6.17
CA LEU A 346 5.14 7.93 -7.46
C LEU A 346 4.60 9.28 -7.93
N LEU A 347 3.32 9.57 -7.69
CA LEU A 347 2.73 10.91 -7.88
C LEU A 347 3.43 11.95 -7.01
N SER A 348 3.65 11.67 -5.72
CA SER A 348 4.37 12.58 -4.81
C SER A 348 5.83 12.80 -5.25
N ASN A 349 6.48 11.79 -5.85
CA ASN A 349 7.82 11.94 -6.44
C ASN A 349 7.76 12.82 -7.71
N ARG A 350 6.84 12.55 -8.64
CA ARG A 350 6.71 13.29 -9.91
C ARG A 350 6.34 14.76 -9.66
N ALA A 351 5.41 15.05 -8.75
CA ALA A 351 5.12 16.40 -8.26
C ALA A 351 6.35 17.12 -7.69
N THR A 352 7.17 16.40 -6.90
CA THR A 352 8.40 16.97 -6.32
C THR A 352 9.45 17.29 -7.41
N THR A 353 9.46 16.54 -8.52
CA THR A 353 10.28 16.83 -9.70
C THR A 353 9.73 18.00 -10.53
N LEU A 354 8.41 18.06 -10.75
CA LEU A 354 7.75 19.17 -11.46
C LEU A 354 7.93 20.50 -10.72
N LEU A 355 7.87 20.48 -9.37
CA LEU A 355 8.22 21.63 -8.52
C LEU A 355 9.68 22.07 -8.68
N LYS A 356 10.61 21.18 -9.07
CA LYS A 356 12.01 21.54 -9.39
C LYS A 356 12.20 22.16 -10.78
N LEU A 357 11.18 22.11 -11.62
CA LEU A 357 11.12 22.75 -12.94
C LEU A 357 10.11 23.91 -12.99
N GLU A 358 9.62 24.36 -11.82
CA GLU A 358 8.62 25.44 -11.70
C GLU A 358 7.29 25.18 -12.43
N ARG A 359 7.04 23.91 -12.81
CA ARG A 359 5.81 23.40 -13.45
C ARG A 359 4.70 23.21 -12.40
N HIS A 360 4.30 24.32 -11.78
CA HIS A 360 3.48 24.33 -10.57
C HIS A 360 2.07 23.75 -10.74
N GLU A 361 1.41 23.95 -11.88
CA GLU A 361 0.05 23.45 -12.13
C GLU A 361 0.01 21.91 -12.23
N GLU A 362 0.90 21.32 -13.02
CA GLU A 362 1.03 19.86 -13.15
C GLU A 362 1.43 19.22 -11.81
N ALA A 363 2.33 19.87 -11.06
CA ALA A 363 2.75 19.41 -9.74
C ALA A 363 1.58 19.43 -8.72
N LEU A 364 0.66 20.39 -8.84
CA LEU A 364 -0.53 20.46 -7.99
C LEU A 364 -1.48 19.31 -8.30
N VAL A 365 -1.78 19.07 -9.57
CA VAL A 365 -2.61 17.93 -10.03
C VAL A 365 -2.07 16.59 -9.54
N ASP A 366 -0.76 16.34 -9.69
CA ASP A 366 -0.13 15.12 -9.17
C ASP A 366 -0.26 15.01 -7.64
N THR A 367 -0.13 16.13 -6.91
CA THR A 367 -0.18 16.10 -5.45
C THR A 367 -1.60 15.90 -4.92
N ASP A 368 -2.62 16.49 -5.56
CA ASP A 368 -4.02 16.25 -5.22
C ASP A 368 -4.45 14.81 -5.55
N ALA A 369 -3.98 14.26 -6.67
CA ALA A 369 -4.16 12.84 -6.98
C ALA A 369 -3.46 11.92 -5.96
N SER A 370 -2.26 12.30 -5.50
CA SER A 370 -1.54 11.57 -4.43
C SER A 370 -2.32 11.60 -3.11
N LEU A 371 -2.83 12.77 -2.71
CA LEU A 371 -3.58 12.97 -1.46
C LEU A 371 -4.99 12.38 -1.50
N THR A 372 -5.59 12.23 -2.68
CA THR A 372 -6.86 11.51 -2.85
C THR A 372 -6.71 10.01 -2.50
N ILE A 373 -5.54 9.42 -2.75
CA ILE A 373 -5.23 8.02 -2.44
C ILE A 373 -4.65 7.86 -1.02
N ALA A 374 -3.83 8.82 -0.59
CA ALA A 374 -3.14 8.81 0.70
C ALA A 374 -3.24 10.16 1.44
N PRO A 375 -4.40 10.51 2.03
CA PRO A 375 -4.65 11.83 2.62
C PRO A 375 -3.67 12.22 3.75
N THR A 376 -3.13 11.23 4.45
CA THR A 376 -2.17 11.38 5.56
C THR A 376 -0.71 11.49 5.09
N SER A 377 -0.44 11.46 3.79
CA SER A 377 0.92 11.51 3.23
C SER A 377 1.58 12.87 3.50
N PHE A 378 2.35 12.97 4.60
CA PHE A 378 3.05 14.21 4.96
C PHE A 378 4.01 14.71 3.88
N LYS A 379 4.54 13.80 3.06
CA LYS A 379 5.43 14.10 1.92
C LYS A 379 4.66 14.83 0.81
N ALA A 380 3.46 14.37 0.48
CA ALA A 380 2.57 15.01 -0.49
C ALA A 380 2.01 16.32 0.08
N LEU A 381 1.50 16.34 1.32
CA LEU A 381 1.03 17.56 2.00
C LEU A 381 2.10 18.66 2.00
N ARG A 382 3.37 18.32 2.32
CA ARG A 382 4.49 19.27 2.23
C ARG A 382 4.73 19.79 0.81
N THR A 383 4.64 18.93 -0.21
CA THR A 383 4.82 19.37 -1.60
C THR A 383 3.67 20.28 -2.04
N ARG A 384 2.41 19.99 -1.66
CA ARG A 384 1.27 20.89 -1.92
C ARG A 384 1.38 22.20 -1.16
N ALA A 385 1.80 22.18 0.11
CA ALA A 385 2.05 23.38 0.90
C ALA A 385 3.07 24.31 0.24
N ARG A 386 4.14 23.76 -0.33
CA ARG A 386 5.14 24.51 -1.11
C ARG A 386 4.56 25.06 -2.41
N LEU A 387 3.76 24.28 -3.15
CA LEU A 387 3.09 24.74 -4.37
C LEU A 387 2.13 25.89 -4.07
N HIS A 388 1.31 25.79 -3.02
CA HIS A 388 0.47 26.89 -2.55
C HIS A 388 1.29 28.12 -2.12
N LEU A 389 2.50 27.95 -1.56
CA LEU A 389 3.38 29.07 -1.22
C LEU A 389 3.93 29.78 -2.46
N HIS A 390 4.25 29.05 -3.54
CA HIS A 390 4.64 29.61 -4.84
C HIS A 390 3.45 30.29 -5.56
N LEU A 391 2.24 29.75 -5.40
CA LEU A 391 0.99 30.29 -5.98
C LEU A 391 0.31 31.34 -5.08
N GLU A 392 1.02 31.91 -4.10
CA GLU A 392 0.55 32.91 -3.11
C GLU A 392 -0.74 32.54 -2.32
N ASN A 393 -1.13 31.26 -2.35
CA ASN A 393 -2.28 30.69 -1.64
C ASN A 393 -1.89 30.37 -0.17
N TYR A 394 -1.45 31.40 0.56
CA TYR A 394 -0.77 31.26 1.85
C TYR A 394 -1.61 30.57 2.94
N ASP A 395 -2.91 30.87 3.05
CA ASP A 395 -3.79 30.25 4.06
C ASP A 395 -3.92 28.72 3.82
N ALA A 396 -3.98 28.27 2.57
CA ALA A 396 -3.96 26.85 2.20
C ALA A 396 -2.59 26.19 2.44
N SER A 397 -1.50 26.89 2.10
CA SER A 397 -0.13 26.46 2.41
C SER A 397 0.07 26.17 3.90
N ILE A 398 -0.44 27.05 4.76
CA ILE A 398 -0.38 26.93 6.23
C ILE A 398 -1.21 25.75 6.74
N ALA A 399 -2.40 25.51 6.17
CA ALA A 399 -3.24 24.35 6.50
C ALA A 399 -2.55 23.02 6.14
N ASP A 400 -1.94 22.93 4.97
CA ASP A 400 -1.18 21.74 4.55
C ASP A 400 0.08 21.52 5.38
N PHE A 401 0.85 22.57 5.71
CA PHE A 401 2.01 22.44 6.59
C PHE A 401 1.61 21.96 8.00
N LYS A 402 0.51 22.48 8.56
CA LYS A 402 -0.02 22.03 9.87
C LYS A 402 -0.49 20.57 9.81
N SER A 403 -1.18 20.19 8.74
CA SER A 403 -1.61 18.81 8.49
C SER A 403 -0.42 17.86 8.30
N ALA A 404 0.63 18.28 7.58
CA ALA A 404 1.86 17.52 7.42
C ALA A 404 2.55 17.27 8.78
N ILE A 405 2.70 18.31 9.61
CA ILE A 405 3.32 18.20 10.95
C ILE A 405 2.57 17.19 11.83
N GLN A 406 1.24 17.17 11.79
CA GLN A 406 0.43 16.20 12.55
C GLN A 406 0.63 14.76 12.08
N ASN A 407 0.82 14.54 10.77
CA ASN A 407 0.95 13.20 10.19
C ASN A 407 2.40 12.66 10.14
N VAL A 408 3.42 13.48 10.40
CA VAL A 408 4.83 13.04 10.39
C VAL A 408 5.10 11.94 11.43
N SER A 409 4.41 11.97 12.58
CA SER A 409 4.67 11.11 13.74
C SER A 409 4.55 9.59 13.48
N GLY A 410 4.00 9.15 12.34
CA GLY A 410 3.96 7.75 11.93
C GLY A 410 5.04 7.30 10.92
N GLU A 411 5.68 8.22 10.18
CA GLU A 411 6.58 7.88 9.06
C GLU A 411 7.90 8.67 8.97
N GLY A 412 8.01 9.84 9.59
CA GLY A 412 9.14 10.75 9.42
C GLY A 412 9.97 10.96 10.68
N SER A 413 11.05 11.71 10.55
CA SER A 413 12.00 11.97 11.64
C SER A 413 11.73 13.31 12.35
N ASP A 414 12.31 13.49 13.54
CA ASP A 414 12.33 14.81 14.20
C ASP A 414 12.97 15.91 13.34
N ALA A 415 13.85 15.55 12.39
CA ALA A 415 14.42 16.50 11.44
C ALA A 415 13.38 16.97 10.42
N ASP A 416 12.48 16.09 9.96
CA ASP A 416 11.34 16.46 9.11
C ASP A 416 10.36 17.36 9.87
N ILE A 417 10.07 17.06 11.14
CA ILE A 417 9.22 17.92 12.00
C ILE A 417 9.85 19.31 12.16
N ARG A 418 11.16 19.40 12.40
CA ARG A 418 11.88 20.69 12.50
C ARG A 418 11.88 21.45 11.17
N ALA A 419 12.10 20.77 10.05
CA ALA A 419 12.06 21.38 8.71
C ALA A 419 10.66 21.92 8.38
N LEU A 420 9.61 21.14 8.62
CA LEU A 420 8.22 21.56 8.42
C LEU A 420 7.82 22.74 9.29
N ARG A 421 8.25 22.78 10.56
CA ARG A 421 8.01 23.95 11.44
C ARG A 421 8.73 25.21 10.95
N ALA A 422 9.93 25.06 10.38
CA ALA A 422 10.67 26.18 9.78
C ALA A 422 10.04 26.67 8.46
N GLU A 423 9.49 25.77 7.65
CA GLU A 423 8.73 26.11 6.43
C GLU A 423 7.36 26.73 6.77
N LEU A 424 6.66 26.21 7.79
CA LEU A 424 5.43 26.80 8.33
C LEU A 424 5.65 28.25 8.80
N LYS A 425 6.70 28.53 9.59
CA LYS A 425 7.00 29.92 10.02
C LYS A 425 7.24 30.85 8.82
N LYS A 426 7.83 30.34 7.72
CA LYS A 426 7.99 31.13 6.48
C LYS A 426 6.66 31.39 5.77
N ALA A 427 5.76 30.41 5.74
CA ALA A 427 4.42 30.58 5.18
C ALA A 427 3.57 31.55 6.02
N GLU A 428 3.64 31.46 7.35
CA GLU A 428 2.96 32.39 8.27
C GLU A 428 3.52 33.82 8.17
N ALA A 429 4.84 33.98 8.00
CA ALA A 429 5.45 35.28 7.72
C ALA A 429 5.06 35.83 6.33
N ALA A 430 4.93 34.98 5.31
CA ALA A 430 4.46 35.40 3.98
C ALA A 430 2.96 35.80 3.99
N LEU A 431 2.13 35.08 4.75
CA LEU A 431 0.73 35.44 5.00
C LEU A 431 0.62 36.79 5.71
N LYS A 432 1.42 37.01 6.76
CA LYS A 432 1.47 38.28 7.47
C LYS A 432 1.86 39.40 6.51
N ARG A 433 2.94 39.22 5.74
CA ARG A 433 3.46 40.20 4.78
C ARG A 433 2.48 40.56 3.65
N SER A 434 1.63 39.63 3.23
CA SER A 434 0.58 39.90 2.22
C SER A 434 -0.68 40.56 2.80
N LYS A 435 -0.90 40.46 4.11
CA LYS A 435 -1.98 41.15 4.84
C LYS A 435 -1.53 42.54 5.37
N THR A 436 -0.23 42.77 5.60
CA THR A 436 0.33 44.10 5.92
C THR A 436 0.37 45.03 4.69
N LYS A 437 0.17 46.33 4.93
CA LYS A 437 0.29 47.40 3.92
C LYS A 437 1.70 47.43 3.32
N ASP A 438 1.85 47.38 1.99
CA ASP A 438 3.18 47.59 1.38
C ASP A 438 3.52 49.09 1.28
N TYR A 439 4.25 49.59 2.29
CA TYR A 439 4.68 50.99 2.38
C TYR A 439 5.58 51.45 1.23
N TYR A 440 6.38 50.55 0.62
CA TYR A 440 7.20 50.90 -0.55
C TYR A 440 6.31 51.11 -1.79
N LYS A 441 5.28 50.26 -1.95
CA LYS A 441 4.27 50.39 -3.00
C LYS A 441 3.40 51.65 -2.82
N ILE A 442 3.10 52.03 -1.58
CA ILE A 442 2.37 53.27 -1.25
C ILE A 442 3.18 54.53 -1.64
N LEU A 443 4.49 54.57 -1.36
CA LEU A 443 5.35 55.69 -1.75
C LEU A 443 5.78 55.65 -3.23
N GLY A 444 5.60 54.51 -3.92
CA GLY A 444 6.00 54.33 -5.32
C GLY A 444 7.52 54.31 -5.48
N ILE A 445 8.19 53.46 -4.69
CA ILE A 445 9.66 53.25 -4.65
C ILE A 445 9.99 51.76 -4.54
N ALA A 446 11.21 51.38 -4.93
CA ALA A 446 11.72 50.01 -4.80
C ALA A 446 12.23 49.71 -3.38
N ARG A 447 12.33 48.44 -2.99
CA ARG A 447 12.69 48.04 -1.60
C ARG A 447 14.15 48.31 -1.22
N ASP A 448 15.02 48.42 -2.21
CA ASP A 448 16.44 48.78 -2.12
C ASP A 448 16.67 50.31 -2.05
N CYS A 449 15.61 51.12 -2.04
CA CYS A 449 15.71 52.59 -2.06
C CYS A 449 16.52 53.17 -0.89
N SER A 450 17.21 54.27 -1.17
CA SER A 450 17.96 55.05 -0.19
C SER A 450 17.05 56.00 0.62
N GLU A 451 17.50 56.41 1.82
CA GLU A 451 16.83 57.45 2.63
C GLU A 451 16.41 58.73 1.86
N PRO A 452 17.26 59.37 1.04
CA PRO A 452 16.86 60.56 0.30
C PRO A 452 15.77 60.29 -0.73
N GLU A 453 15.66 59.06 -1.26
CA GLU A 453 14.57 58.67 -2.16
C GLU A 453 13.25 58.48 -1.41
N ILE A 454 13.27 57.85 -0.23
CA ILE A 454 12.09 57.78 0.67
C ILE A 454 11.60 59.20 1.00
N LYS A 455 12.53 60.10 1.40
CA LYS A 455 12.25 61.51 1.71
C LYS A 455 11.75 62.30 0.48
N LYS A 456 12.19 61.94 -0.73
CA LYS A 456 11.74 62.56 -1.99
C LYS A 456 10.36 62.05 -2.43
N ALA A 457 10.09 60.75 -2.27
CA ALA A 457 8.82 60.11 -2.59
C ALA A 457 7.70 60.56 -1.66
N TYR A 458 7.94 60.61 -0.35
CA TYR A 458 7.01 61.19 0.62
C TYR A 458 6.59 62.61 0.24
N ARG A 459 7.55 63.52 -0.02
CA ARG A 459 7.22 64.88 -0.47
C ARG A 459 6.41 64.93 -1.77
N ARG A 460 6.62 63.99 -2.70
CA ARG A 460 5.87 63.90 -3.96
C ARG A 460 4.42 63.46 -3.73
N GLU A 461 4.20 62.36 -3.02
CA GLU A 461 2.86 61.82 -2.82
C GLU A 461 2.05 62.65 -1.80
N SER A 462 2.66 63.17 -0.74
CA SER A 462 1.97 64.04 0.23
C SER A 462 1.51 65.36 -0.40
N LEU A 463 2.29 65.96 -1.30
CA LEU A 463 1.88 67.18 -2.02
C LEU A 463 0.68 66.93 -2.95
N LYS A 464 0.54 65.70 -3.45
CA LYS A 464 -0.48 65.25 -4.40
C LYS A 464 -1.77 64.80 -3.71
N HIS A 465 -1.68 64.24 -2.51
CA HIS A 465 -2.84 63.79 -1.72
C HIS A 465 -3.22 64.76 -0.58
N HIS A 466 -2.59 65.94 -0.48
CA HIS A 466 -2.88 66.93 0.55
C HIS A 466 -4.36 67.37 0.55
N PRO A 467 -5.07 67.38 1.69
CA PRO A 467 -6.49 67.75 1.76
C PRO A 467 -6.79 69.11 1.11
N ASP A 468 -6.03 70.15 1.46
CA ASP A 468 -6.18 71.53 0.94
C ASP A 468 -6.05 71.67 -0.59
N LYS A 469 -5.59 70.62 -1.29
CA LYS A 469 -5.45 70.58 -2.75
C LYS A 469 -6.51 69.71 -3.44
N GLY A 470 -7.57 69.33 -2.71
CA GLY A 470 -8.57 68.37 -3.18
C GLY A 470 -8.03 66.94 -3.23
N GLY A 471 -7.00 66.64 -2.41
CA GLY A 471 -6.37 65.34 -2.32
C GLY A 471 -7.18 64.32 -1.51
N ASP A 472 -6.84 63.05 -1.68
CA ASP A 472 -7.47 61.92 -1.01
C ASP A 472 -6.89 61.75 0.41
N GLU A 473 -7.71 62.04 1.43
CA GLU A 473 -7.29 62.05 2.84
C GLU A 473 -6.87 60.66 3.35
N GLU A 474 -7.48 59.57 2.85
CA GLU A 474 -7.08 58.21 3.22
C GLU A 474 -5.70 57.87 2.65
N LYS A 475 -5.45 58.24 1.38
CA LYS A 475 -4.13 58.09 0.76
C LYS A 475 -3.08 59.00 1.42
N PHE A 476 -3.45 60.19 1.88
CA PHE A 476 -2.55 61.07 2.64
C PHE A 476 -2.13 60.44 3.98
N LYS A 477 -3.09 59.83 4.70
CA LYS A 477 -2.80 59.06 5.93
C LYS A 477 -1.87 57.88 5.64
N LEU A 478 -2.16 57.07 4.62
CA LEU A 478 -1.31 55.93 4.21
C LEU A 478 0.11 56.35 3.80
N VAL A 479 0.27 57.48 3.10
CA VAL A 479 1.58 58.03 2.70
C VAL A 479 2.38 58.53 3.91
N SER A 480 1.69 59.12 4.90
CA SER A 480 2.31 59.59 6.15
C SER A 480 2.74 58.42 7.04
N GLU A 481 1.89 57.40 7.16
CA GLU A 481 2.17 56.12 7.82
C GLU A 481 3.39 55.42 7.17
N ALA A 482 3.38 55.28 5.84
CA ALA A 482 4.48 54.68 5.09
C ALA A 482 5.82 55.39 5.30
N TYR A 483 5.82 56.72 5.39
CA TYR A 483 7.01 57.50 5.69
C TYR A 483 7.46 57.35 7.15
N ALA A 484 6.53 57.31 8.11
CA ALA A 484 6.85 57.15 9.53
C ALA A 484 7.51 55.79 9.85
N VAL A 485 7.22 54.74 9.06
CA VAL A 485 7.87 53.43 9.16
C VAL A 485 9.17 53.36 8.37
N LEU A 486 9.18 53.79 7.10
CA LEU A 486 10.35 53.62 6.23
C LEU A 486 11.49 54.61 6.47
N SER A 487 11.23 55.75 7.13
CA SER A 487 12.24 56.79 7.38
C SER A 487 13.14 56.54 8.60
N ASP A 488 12.75 55.64 9.50
CA ASP A 488 13.57 55.16 10.63
C ASP A 488 14.21 53.81 10.24
N PRO A 489 15.56 53.69 10.24
CA PRO A 489 16.23 52.45 9.84
C PRO A 489 15.82 51.21 10.63
N ARG A 490 15.49 51.34 11.93
CA ARG A 490 15.09 50.22 12.79
C ARG A 490 13.62 49.84 12.60
N ARG A 491 12.74 50.80 12.31
CA ARG A 491 11.34 50.50 11.93
C ARG A 491 11.31 49.84 10.56
N ARG A 492 12.06 50.37 9.59
CA ARG A 492 12.25 49.75 8.26
C ARG A 492 12.78 48.31 8.37
N GLU A 493 13.84 48.08 9.15
CA GLU A 493 14.41 46.74 9.36
C GLU A 493 13.38 45.76 9.97
N ARG A 494 12.65 46.14 11.02
CA ARG A 494 11.58 45.28 11.59
C ARG A 494 10.47 45.00 10.58
N TYR A 495 10.01 46.01 9.86
CA TYR A 495 8.99 45.89 8.82
C TYR A 495 9.43 44.98 7.66
N ASP A 496 10.68 45.09 7.18
CA ASP A 496 11.23 44.19 6.16
C ASP A 496 11.42 42.75 6.66
N MET A 497 11.69 42.57 7.97
CA MET A 497 11.74 41.27 8.64
C MET A 497 10.35 40.70 8.97
N GLY A 498 9.29 41.51 8.89
CA GLY A 498 7.92 41.14 9.30
C GLY A 498 7.70 41.07 10.82
N GLU A 499 8.60 41.64 11.61
CA GLU A 499 8.46 41.77 13.07
C GLU A 499 7.61 43.00 13.42
N ASP A 500 6.86 42.90 14.52
CA ASP A 500 5.60 43.64 14.70
C ASP A 500 5.66 45.16 14.81
N GLU A 501 4.57 45.77 14.35
CA GLU A 501 4.12 47.10 14.76
C GLU A 501 2.73 47.07 15.45
N ASP A 502 1.95 45.99 15.28
CA ASP A 502 0.63 45.77 15.90
C ASP A 502 0.68 45.30 17.38
N GLY A 503 1.76 45.64 18.10
CA GLY A 503 1.93 45.26 19.51
C GLY A 503 1.14 46.09 20.53
N MET A 504 0.42 47.13 20.07
CA MET A 504 0.01 48.25 20.93
C MET A 504 -1.49 48.62 20.92
N ASN A 505 -2.37 47.86 20.27
CA ASN A 505 -3.81 48.20 20.24
C ASN A 505 -4.78 47.01 20.18
N ASP A 506 -4.80 46.18 21.23
CA ASP A 506 -6.07 45.68 21.80
C ASP A 506 -5.89 45.11 23.23
N GLY A 507 -6.96 45.07 24.04
CA GLY A 507 -7.01 44.19 25.23
C GLY A 507 -6.56 44.69 26.61
N GLY A 508 -6.90 45.93 27.00
CA GLY A 508 -7.15 46.36 28.40
C GLY A 508 -6.19 45.98 29.56
N GLY A 509 -5.36 46.92 30.02
CA GLY A 509 -4.60 46.83 31.28
C GLY A 509 -4.30 48.19 31.92
N MET A 510 -4.65 48.36 33.20
CA MET A 510 -4.55 49.64 33.93
C MET A 510 -3.23 49.74 34.73
N GLY A 511 -2.38 50.72 34.40
CA GLY A 511 -1.29 51.22 35.26
C GLY A 511 0.14 51.08 34.71
N GLY A 512 0.96 52.14 34.86
CA GLY A 512 2.40 52.12 34.49
C GLY A 512 2.95 53.40 33.87
N MET A 513 2.93 54.52 34.61
CA MET A 513 3.51 55.83 34.20
C MET A 513 5.01 55.72 33.82
N GLY A 514 5.44 56.16 32.63
CA GLY A 514 6.81 55.84 32.14
C GLY A 514 7.54 56.71 31.08
N GLY A 515 6.89 57.63 30.36
CA GLY A 515 7.56 58.74 29.64
C GLY A 515 8.07 58.55 28.18
N MET A 516 8.05 59.68 27.45
CA MET A 516 8.74 60.01 26.19
C MET A 516 8.26 59.35 24.86
N GLY A 517 7.93 60.18 23.85
CA GLY A 517 8.03 59.80 22.43
C GLY A 517 6.79 59.88 21.54
N GLY A 518 5.59 60.18 22.05
CA GLY A 518 4.37 60.27 21.23
C GLY A 518 4.22 61.61 20.48
N MET A 519 4.74 61.70 19.26
CA MET A 519 4.58 62.88 18.40
C MET A 519 3.13 62.97 17.87
N SER A 520 2.47 64.10 18.12
CA SER A 520 1.05 64.31 17.84
C SER A 520 0.79 64.95 16.48
N GLN A 521 -0.48 65.01 16.07
CA GLN A 521 -0.89 65.69 14.85
C GLN A 521 -0.63 67.20 14.86
N ALA A 522 -0.45 67.82 16.05
CA ALA A 522 -0.10 69.23 16.17
C ALA A 522 1.38 69.50 15.85
N ASP A 523 2.29 68.62 16.32
CA ASP A 523 3.74 68.78 16.13
C ASP A 523 4.15 68.75 14.65
N LEU A 524 3.39 68.03 13.81
CA LEU A 524 3.57 68.00 12.36
C LEU A 524 3.20 69.31 11.66
N ALA A 525 2.23 70.06 12.19
CA ALA A 525 1.84 71.36 11.63
C ALA A 525 2.87 72.45 11.98
N GLU A 526 3.39 72.42 13.21
CA GLU A 526 4.41 73.38 13.67
C GLU A 526 5.76 73.19 12.94
N LEU A 527 6.16 71.94 12.69
CA LEU A 527 7.31 71.61 11.83
C LEU A 527 7.14 72.12 10.39
N PHE A 528 5.91 72.18 9.87
CA PHE A 528 5.63 72.70 8.54
C PHE A 528 5.70 74.24 8.48
N ALA A 529 5.24 74.92 9.54
CA ALA A 529 5.32 76.38 9.67
C ALA A 529 6.79 76.87 9.71
N GLN A 530 7.67 76.14 10.41
CA GLN A 530 9.08 76.52 10.57
C GLN A 530 9.87 76.57 9.26
N PHE A 531 9.41 75.90 8.19
CA PHE A 531 10.13 75.82 6.91
C PHE A 531 9.72 76.89 5.87
N HIS A 532 8.67 77.69 6.14
CA HIS A 532 8.05 78.55 5.12
C HIS A 532 8.01 80.06 5.43
N GLY A 533 8.39 80.50 6.64
CA GLY A 533 8.58 81.92 6.98
C GLY A 533 10.06 82.33 6.85
N GLY A 534 10.38 83.36 6.07
CA GLY A 534 11.77 83.66 5.70
C GLY A 534 12.24 85.12 5.85
N GLY A 535 13.56 85.28 5.97
CA GLY A 535 14.32 86.50 5.66
C GLY A 535 14.58 87.48 6.83
N GLY A 536 15.79 88.05 6.91
CA GLY A 536 16.02 89.31 7.63
C GLY A 536 17.24 89.48 8.55
N PHE A 537 18.46 89.48 7.98
CA PHE A 537 19.59 90.39 8.32
C PHE A 537 20.09 90.66 9.77
N GLY A 538 21.42 90.50 9.98
CA GLY A 538 22.22 91.14 11.04
C GLY A 538 22.42 90.34 12.34
N GLY A 539 23.55 90.44 13.06
CA GLY A 539 24.81 91.14 12.79
C GLY A 539 25.74 91.18 14.04
N PHE A 540 27.07 91.17 13.84
CA PHE A 540 28.14 91.04 14.87
C PHE A 540 28.15 89.70 15.67
N GLY A 541 29.29 89.16 16.14
CA GLY A 541 30.69 89.49 15.86
C GLY A 541 31.65 89.13 17.02
N GLY A 542 32.69 88.30 16.79
CA GLY A 542 33.69 88.00 17.84
C GLY A 542 34.71 86.90 17.50
N ARG A 543 36.02 87.20 17.65
CA ARG A 543 37.16 86.27 17.49
C ARG A 543 37.34 85.36 18.72
N SER A 544 37.88 84.14 18.57
CA SER A 544 39.32 83.83 18.87
C SER A 544 39.66 82.34 19.15
N ARG A 545 40.76 81.88 18.52
CA ARG A 545 41.75 80.81 18.87
C ARG A 545 41.45 79.66 19.86
N GLY A 546 41.88 78.45 19.46
CA GLY A 546 42.36 77.34 20.31
C GLY A 546 41.88 75.95 19.80
N SER A 547 42.66 74.89 19.50
CA SER A 547 44.10 74.49 19.47
C SER A 547 44.35 73.25 20.35
N HIS A 548 45.17 72.31 19.85
CA HIS A 548 45.51 70.97 20.40
C HIS A 548 44.42 69.89 20.29
N SER A 549 44.70 68.57 20.35
CA SER A 549 45.68 67.71 19.61
C SER A 549 45.74 66.32 20.26
N HIS A 550 46.04 65.26 19.48
CA HIS A 550 46.16 63.85 19.90
C HIS A 550 44.83 63.16 20.31
N GLY A 551 44.69 61.84 20.20
CA GLY A 551 45.56 60.90 19.48
C GLY A 551 45.39 59.42 19.86
N PHE A 552 45.86 58.55 18.95
CA PHE A 552 46.01 57.09 19.04
C PHE A 552 44.77 56.18 19.00
N SER A 553 44.95 55.11 18.21
CA SER A 553 44.11 53.91 18.12
C SER A 553 44.59 52.85 19.10
N PHE A 554 43.77 51.82 19.31
CA PHE A 554 44.11 50.47 18.87
C PHE A 554 42.86 49.76 18.33
#